data_AF-A0A849HLP6-F1
#
_entry.id   AF-A0A849HLP6-F1
#
_cell.length_a   1.000
_cell.length_b   1.000
_cell.length_c   1.000
_cell.angle_alpha   90.00
_cell.angle_beta   90.00
_cell.angle_gamma   90.00
#
_symmetry.space_group_name_H-M   'P 1'
#
loop_
_entity.id
_entity.type
_entity.pdbx_description
1 polymer ?
#
loop_
_entity_poly.entity_id
_entity_poly.type
_entity_poly.pdbx_seq_one_letter_code
_entity_poly.pdbx_strand_id
1 'polypeptide(L)'
;LFNIRGADVEFTPIALGFALLFADSTATLFMPGVKLPPETRAHLGPDVTLAERAALPAALAALAGKTVRYDPAAMPVWFKTTLEAAGASIAEAPDPAALPRALKNPVEQAGARAAHQRDGAAMVRFLAWLAKTAPTGAQTEISAAEALLAARARAEHFRGESFPAISGAGEHGAIIHYRVTPQSNRAIKPDEVYLIDSGGQYLDGTTDITRTIWTGPGPAPDAVREHVTRVLAGHIALARMIFPEGIAGAHIDAFARAALWQAGLDYDHGTGHGVGSYLSVHEGPASISRAAKPVALQAGMILSNEPGFYLPGAYGIRLENLVLVQPAEFPAQKRKFLRFETLTLAPFDRALINPALLTAPALDWLNAYHARVYAELAPHLPADARGWLAQATAKI
;
A
#
# COMPACT_ATOMS: atom_id res chain seq x y z
N LEU A 1 -7.62 -17.66 1.30
CA LEU A 1 -8.42 -18.86 1.66
C LEU A 1 -7.57 -20.13 1.55
N PHE A 2 -7.21 -20.57 0.35
CA PHE A 2 -6.45 -21.82 0.15
C PHE A 2 -4.93 -21.74 0.40
N ASN A 3 -4.41 -20.56 0.78
CA ASN A 3 -2.97 -20.29 0.93
C ASN A 3 -2.10 -20.64 -0.28
N ILE A 4 -2.66 -20.54 -1.48
CA ILE A 4 -1.93 -20.61 -2.74
C ILE A 4 -1.65 -19.20 -3.29
N ARG A 5 -0.63 -19.09 -4.13
CA ARG A 5 -0.24 -17.87 -4.87
C ARG A 5 0.05 -18.24 -6.31
N GLY A 6 0.03 -17.26 -7.20
CA GLY A 6 0.27 -17.45 -8.63
C GLY A 6 0.78 -16.17 -9.29
N ALA A 7 0.93 -16.20 -10.61
CA ALA A 7 1.41 -15.07 -11.41
C ALA A 7 0.47 -14.79 -12.59
N ASP A 8 -0.82 -15.10 -12.45
CA ASP A 8 -1.80 -14.92 -13.53
C ASP A 8 -2.18 -13.45 -13.76
N VAL A 9 -1.92 -12.59 -12.77
CA VAL A 9 -2.15 -11.14 -12.82
C VAL A 9 -0.83 -10.46 -12.56
N GLU A 10 -0.45 -9.51 -13.41
CA GLU A 10 0.77 -8.75 -13.25
C GLU A 10 0.80 -8.02 -11.90
N PHE A 11 1.95 -8.03 -11.21
CA PHE A 11 2.21 -7.40 -9.90
C PHE A 11 1.40 -7.92 -8.71
N THR A 12 0.36 -8.72 -8.94
CA THR A 12 -0.51 -9.24 -7.89
C THR A 12 -0.40 -10.76 -7.86
N PRO A 13 0.11 -11.37 -6.77
CA PRO A 13 0.47 -12.79 -6.70
C PRO A 13 -0.76 -13.72 -6.57
N ILE A 14 -1.73 -13.60 -7.46
CA ILE A 14 -2.98 -14.36 -7.47
C ILE A 14 -2.90 -15.48 -8.51
N ALA A 15 -3.38 -16.66 -8.12
CA ALA A 15 -3.72 -17.73 -9.04
C ALA A 15 -5.23 -17.62 -9.37
N LEU A 16 -5.54 -17.25 -10.61
CA LEU A 16 -6.91 -17.12 -11.09
C LEU A 16 -7.58 -18.49 -11.14
N GLY A 17 -8.68 -18.60 -10.38
CA GLY A 17 -9.56 -19.75 -10.30
C GLY A 17 -10.89 -19.37 -9.65
N PHE A 18 -11.83 -20.30 -9.63
CA PHE A 18 -13.11 -20.15 -8.93
C PHE A 18 -13.24 -21.24 -7.88
N ALA A 19 -14.00 -21.01 -6.82
CA ALA A 19 -14.29 -22.04 -5.84
C ALA A 19 -15.77 -22.02 -5.44
N LEU A 20 -16.33 -23.21 -5.26
CA LEU A 20 -17.57 -23.41 -4.52
C LEU A 20 -17.19 -23.85 -3.11
N LEU A 21 -17.70 -23.15 -2.11
CA LEU A 21 -17.46 -23.43 -0.69
C LEU A 21 -18.74 -24.00 -0.08
N PHE A 22 -18.62 -25.12 0.63
CA PHE A 22 -19.76 -25.80 1.24
C PHE A 22 -19.77 -25.60 2.76
N ALA A 23 -20.96 -25.73 3.37
CA ALA A 23 -21.16 -25.50 4.79
C ALA A 23 -20.46 -26.54 5.69
N ASP A 24 -20.08 -27.69 5.13
CA ASP A 24 -19.32 -28.75 5.79
C ASP A 24 -17.80 -28.54 5.74
N SER A 25 -17.35 -27.36 5.31
CA SER A 25 -15.94 -26.98 5.13
C SER A 25 -15.22 -27.65 3.96
N THR A 26 -15.92 -28.41 3.12
CA THR A 26 -15.37 -28.88 1.84
C THR A 26 -15.44 -27.78 0.78
N ALA A 27 -14.63 -27.92 -0.27
CA ALA A 27 -14.65 -27.01 -1.40
C ALA A 27 -14.40 -27.72 -2.73
N THR A 28 -14.94 -27.15 -3.81
CA THR A 28 -14.51 -27.50 -5.18
C THR A 28 -13.77 -26.32 -5.78
N LEU A 29 -12.48 -26.50 -6.10
CA LEU A 29 -11.61 -25.51 -6.72
C LEU A 29 -11.52 -25.76 -8.22
N PHE A 30 -11.96 -24.78 -9.00
CA PHE A 30 -12.01 -24.79 -10.46
C PHE A 30 -10.85 -24.00 -11.05
N MET A 31 -9.84 -24.70 -11.56
CA MET A 31 -8.69 -24.09 -12.24
C MET A 31 -7.96 -25.09 -13.14
N PRO A 32 -7.22 -24.64 -14.16
CA PRO A 32 -6.45 -25.53 -15.02
C PRO A 32 -5.47 -26.40 -14.22
N GLY A 33 -5.48 -27.71 -14.43
CA GLY A 33 -4.64 -28.64 -13.69
C GLY A 33 -3.13 -28.37 -13.82
N VAL A 34 -2.71 -27.72 -14.92
CA VAL A 34 -1.31 -27.28 -15.15
C VAL A 34 -0.85 -26.22 -14.13
N LYS A 35 -1.77 -25.48 -13.51
CA LYS A 35 -1.45 -24.50 -12.45
C LYS A 35 -1.25 -25.14 -11.07
N LEU A 36 -1.50 -26.44 -10.96
CA LEU A 36 -1.51 -27.17 -9.69
C LEU A 36 -0.39 -28.22 -9.70
N PRO A 37 0.84 -27.84 -9.34
CA PRO A 37 1.94 -28.79 -9.21
C PRO A 37 1.70 -29.74 -8.01
N PRO A 38 2.40 -30.89 -7.94
CA PRO A 38 2.15 -31.93 -6.94
C PRO A 38 2.14 -31.43 -5.49
N GLU A 39 3.05 -30.52 -5.13
CA GLU A 39 3.16 -29.92 -3.80
C GLU A 39 1.91 -29.08 -3.45
N THR A 40 1.36 -28.35 -4.41
CA THR A 40 0.12 -27.58 -4.21
C THR A 40 -1.07 -28.51 -4.04
N ARG A 41 -1.13 -29.62 -4.79
CA ARG A 41 -2.19 -30.63 -4.65
C ARG A 41 -2.15 -31.29 -3.27
N ALA A 42 -0.95 -31.61 -2.79
CA ALA A 42 -0.75 -32.16 -1.45
C ALA A 42 -1.17 -31.17 -0.36
N HIS A 43 -0.82 -29.89 -0.50
CA HIS A 43 -1.20 -28.81 0.43
C HIS A 43 -2.72 -28.61 0.54
N LEU A 44 -3.44 -28.69 -0.59
CA LEU A 44 -4.90 -28.50 -0.60
C LEU A 44 -5.66 -29.60 0.14
N GLY A 45 -5.08 -30.81 0.20
CA GLY A 45 -5.63 -31.93 0.97
C GLY A 45 -6.92 -32.53 0.38
N PRO A 46 -7.53 -33.49 1.09
CA PRO A 46 -8.68 -34.25 0.61
C PRO A 46 -10.01 -33.47 0.61
N ASP A 47 -10.11 -32.41 1.41
CA ASP A 47 -11.34 -31.60 1.55
C ASP A 47 -11.56 -30.63 0.36
N VAL A 48 -10.57 -30.53 -0.54
CA VAL A 48 -10.62 -29.70 -1.73
C VAL A 48 -10.65 -30.57 -2.98
N THR A 49 -11.82 -30.67 -3.60
CA THR A 49 -11.98 -31.30 -4.90
C THR A 49 -11.44 -30.39 -6.00
N LEU A 50 -10.56 -30.90 -6.86
CA LEU A 50 -10.00 -30.15 -7.99
C LEU A 50 -10.80 -30.44 -9.26
N ALA A 51 -11.20 -29.38 -9.97
CA ALA A 51 -11.94 -29.50 -11.22
C ALA A 51 -11.41 -28.52 -12.28
N GLU A 52 -11.57 -28.89 -13.55
CA GLU A 52 -11.30 -27.98 -14.66
C GLU A 52 -12.37 -26.89 -14.74
N ARG A 53 -12.01 -25.70 -15.24
CA ARG A 53 -12.94 -24.57 -15.38
C ARG A 53 -14.20 -24.93 -16.20
N ALA A 54 -14.06 -25.84 -17.17
CA ALA A 54 -15.17 -26.31 -18.01
C ALA A 54 -16.27 -27.06 -17.22
N ALA A 55 -15.95 -27.57 -16.02
CA ALA A 55 -16.93 -28.24 -15.16
C ALA A 55 -17.80 -27.26 -14.35
N LEU A 56 -17.46 -25.96 -14.33
CA LEU A 56 -18.15 -24.97 -13.50
C LEU A 56 -19.65 -24.85 -13.81
N PRO A 57 -20.13 -24.79 -15.08
CA PRO A 57 -21.56 -24.71 -15.35
C PRO A 57 -22.34 -25.92 -14.81
N ALA A 58 -21.80 -27.13 -14.95
CA ALA A 58 -22.44 -28.35 -14.43
C ALA A 58 -22.48 -28.36 -12.90
N ALA A 59 -21.41 -27.89 -12.25
CA ALA A 59 -21.36 -27.77 -10.80
C ALA A 59 -22.36 -26.73 -10.26
N LEU A 60 -22.55 -25.61 -10.95
CA LEU A 60 -23.58 -24.62 -10.60
C LEU A 60 -24.99 -25.20 -10.81
N ALA A 61 -25.22 -25.97 -11.88
CA ALA A 61 -26.50 -26.64 -12.13
C ALA A 61 -26.88 -27.64 -11.03
N ALA A 62 -25.89 -28.32 -10.44
CA ALA A 62 -26.09 -29.25 -9.33
C ALA A 62 -26.56 -28.57 -8.02
N LEU A 63 -26.56 -27.24 -7.95
CA LEU A 63 -27.06 -26.46 -6.81
C LEU A 63 -28.55 -26.13 -6.92
N ALA A 64 -29.27 -26.72 -7.87
CA ALA A 64 -30.74 -26.61 -7.97
C ALA A 64 -31.43 -26.90 -6.63
N GLY A 65 -32.37 -26.04 -6.24
CA GLY A 65 -33.09 -26.13 -4.96
C GLY A 65 -32.25 -25.80 -3.71
N LYS A 66 -31.00 -25.36 -3.87
CA LYS A 66 -30.16 -24.86 -2.76
C LYS A 66 -30.20 -23.34 -2.68
N THR A 67 -29.83 -22.81 -1.52
CA THR A 67 -29.57 -21.37 -1.33
C THR A 67 -28.07 -21.12 -1.43
N VAL A 68 -27.66 -20.21 -2.31
CA VAL A 68 -26.25 -19.88 -2.58
C VAL A 68 -26.00 -18.41 -2.24
N ARG A 69 -24.94 -18.16 -1.47
CA ARG A 69 -24.51 -16.79 -1.17
C ARG A 69 -23.83 -16.19 -2.40
N TYR A 70 -24.17 -14.94 -2.72
CA TYR A 70 -23.60 -14.19 -3.83
C TYR A 70 -23.28 -12.76 -3.38
N ASP A 71 -22.09 -12.27 -3.69
CA ASP A 71 -21.71 -10.89 -3.41
C ASP A 71 -21.95 -10.02 -4.67
N PRO A 72 -23.00 -9.18 -4.69
CA PRO A 72 -23.32 -8.36 -5.85
C PRO A 72 -22.28 -7.26 -6.12
N ALA A 73 -21.42 -6.92 -5.17
CA ALA A 73 -20.39 -5.91 -5.33
C ALA A 73 -19.11 -6.44 -6.00
N ALA A 74 -18.85 -7.76 -5.91
CA ALA A 74 -17.58 -8.35 -6.31
C ALA A 74 -17.71 -9.47 -7.36
N MET A 75 -18.85 -10.16 -7.43
CA MET A 75 -19.00 -11.33 -8.30
C MET A 75 -19.63 -10.99 -9.65
N PRO A 76 -19.10 -11.53 -10.77
CA PRO A 76 -19.72 -11.36 -12.09
C PRO A 76 -21.18 -11.84 -12.13
N VAL A 77 -22.03 -11.08 -12.81
CA VAL A 77 -23.48 -11.36 -12.95
C VAL A 77 -23.80 -12.75 -13.51
N TRP A 78 -22.87 -13.32 -14.29
CA TRP A 78 -22.99 -14.67 -14.85
C TRP A 78 -23.24 -15.75 -13.79
N PHE A 79 -22.64 -15.63 -12.60
CA PHE A 79 -22.88 -16.60 -11.52
C PHE A 79 -24.33 -16.55 -11.05
N LYS A 80 -24.85 -15.35 -10.81
CA LYS A 80 -26.23 -15.13 -10.37
C LYS A 80 -27.22 -15.68 -11.39
N THR A 81 -27.09 -15.27 -12.65
CA THR A 81 -28.02 -15.70 -13.71
C THR A 81 -27.97 -17.20 -13.97
N THR A 82 -26.78 -17.80 -13.93
CA THR A 82 -26.62 -19.26 -14.13
C THR A 82 -27.24 -20.06 -12.99
N LEU A 83 -27.04 -19.62 -11.74
CA LEU A 83 -27.62 -20.26 -10.55
C LEU A 83 -29.15 -20.14 -10.54
N GLU A 84 -29.69 -18.97 -10.84
CA GLU A 84 -31.14 -18.74 -10.93
C GLU A 84 -31.77 -19.58 -12.04
N ALA A 85 -31.14 -19.64 -13.22
CA ALA A 85 -31.61 -20.47 -14.33
C ALA A 85 -31.58 -21.99 -13.99
N ALA A 86 -30.66 -22.42 -13.13
CA ALA A 86 -30.60 -23.79 -12.61
C ALA A 86 -31.63 -24.07 -11.50
N GLY A 87 -32.38 -23.07 -11.03
CA GLY A 87 -33.35 -23.22 -9.94
C GLY A 87 -32.75 -23.14 -8.54
N ALA A 88 -31.57 -22.54 -8.38
CA ALA A 88 -31.03 -22.17 -7.07
C ALA A 88 -31.61 -20.83 -6.60
N SER A 89 -31.68 -20.63 -5.28
CA SER A 89 -32.05 -19.35 -4.67
C SER A 89 -30.81 -18.55 -4.28
N ILE A 90 -30.81 -17.25 -4.55
CA ILE A 90 -29.68 -16.37 -4.25
C ILE A 90 -29.89 -15.66 -2.91
N ALA A 91 -28.90 -15.74 -2.03
CA ALA A 91 -28.81 -14.93 -0.82
C ALA A 91 -27.70 -13.89 -0.99
N GLU A 92 -28.07 -12.64 -1.28
CA GLU A 92 -27.10 -11.56 -1.46
C GLU A 92 -26.42 -11.21 -0.13
N ALA A 93 -25.10 -11.33 -0.06
CA ALA A 93 -24.30 -10.92 1.09
C ALA A 93 -22.83 -10.73 0.68
N PRO A 94 -22.06 -9.89 1.40
CA PRO A 94 -20.64 -9.68 1.13
C PRO A 94 -19.81 -10.98 1.20
N ASP A 95 -18.67 -11.01 0.49
CA ASP A 95 -17.67 -12.07 0.60
C ASP A 95 -17.28 -12.31 2.07
N PRO A 96 -17.57 -13.50 2.63
CA PRO A 96 -17.24 -13.80 4.03
C PRO A 96 -15.73 -13.83 4.30
N ALA A 97 -14.89 -13.96 3.27
CA ALA A 97 -13.45 -13.92 3.40
C ALA A 97 -12.87 -12.49 3.39
N ALA A 98 -13.64 -11.48 2.97
CA ALA A 98 -13.13 -10.12 2.79
C ALA A 98 -12.67 -9.49 4.12
N LEU A 99 -13.51 -9.53 5.16
CA LEU A 99 -13.15 -8.98 6.47
C LEU A 99 -12.03 -9.78 7.15
N PRO A 100 -12.10 -11.12 7.30
CA PRO A 100 -11.01 -11.89 7.88
C PRO A 100 -9.66 -11.68 7.17
N ARG A 101 -9.64 -11.57 5.84
CA ARG A 101 -8.43 -11.28 5.06
C ARG A 101 -7.88 -9.88 5.33
N ALA A 102 -8.75 -8.90 5.57
CA ALA A 102 -8.34 -7.56 5.92
C ALA A 102 -7.70 -7.47 7.32
N LEU A 103 -8.06 -8.38 8.24
CA LEU A 103 -7.56 -8.45 9.62
C LEU A 103 -6.35 -9.36 9.72
N LYS A 104 -5.15 -8.81 9.52
CA LYS A 104 -3.90 -9.58 9.51
C LYS A 104 -3.67 -10.18 10.89
N ASN A 105 -3.44 -11.48 10.94
CA ASN A 105 -3.09 -12.16 12.18
C ASN A 105 -1.65 -11.80 12.63
N PRO A 106 -1.22 -12.16 13.86
CA PRO A 106 0.10 -11.78 14.35
C PRO A 106 1.29 -12.21 13.47
N VAL A 107 1.18 -13.35 12.77
CA VAL A 107 2.23 -13.82 11.83
C VAL A 107 2.27 -12.94 10.60
N GLU A 108 1.11 -12.61 10.00
CA GLU A 108 1.03 -11.70 8.86
C GLU A 108 1.50 -10.29 9.21
N GLN A 109 1.21 -9.81 10.43
CA GLN A 109 1.72 -8.54 10.93
C GLN A 109 3.25 -8.55 11.09
N ALA A 110 3.82 -9.64 11.59
CA ALA A 110 5.28 -9.80 11.69
C ALA A 110 5.93 -9.84 10.31
N GLY A 111 5.34 -10.58 9.36
CA GLY A 111 5.77 -10.62 7.96
C GLY A 111 5.73 -9.24 7.31
N ALA A 112 4.64 -8.48 7.51
CA ALA A 112 4.54 -7.11 7.02
C ALA A 112 5.67 -6.21 7.57
N ARG A 113 5.97 -6.27 8.88
CA ARG A 113 7.10 -5.50 9.46
C ARG A 113 8.44 -5.89 8.82
N ALA A 114 8.69 -7.18 8.66
CA ALA A 114 9.93 -7.67 8.06
C ALA A 114 10.06 -7.27 6.58
N ALA A 115 8.97 -7.31 5.81
CA ALA A 115 8.93 -6.83 4.43
C ALA A 115 9.25 -5.34 4.35
N HIS A 116 8.66 -4.51 5.23
CA HIS A 116 8.94 -3.06 5.25
C HIS A 116 10.36 -2.72 5.72
N GLN A 117 10.98 -3.53 6.59
CA GLN A 117 12.39 -3.35 6.94
C GLN A 117 13.30 -3.59 5.73
N ARG A 118 13.05 -4.66 4.98
CA ARG A 118 13.78 -4.95 3.73
C ARG A 118 13.57 -3.88 2.68
N ASP A 119 12.32 -3.47 2.47
CA ASP A 119 11.95 -2.43 1.51
C ASP A 119 12.56 -1.09 1.89
N GLY A 120 12.53 -0.74 3.18
CA GLY A 120 13.17 0.47 3.70
C GLY A 120 14.68 0.49 3.44
N ALA A 121 15.37 -0.63 3.63
CA ALA A 121 16.79 -0.73 3.30
C ALA A 121 17.05 -0.57 1.78
N ALA A 122 16.18 -1.10 0.92
CA ALA A 122 16.26 -0.89 -0.53
C ALA A 122 16.01 0.58 -0.90
N MET A 123 14.98 1.20 -0.34
CA MET A 123 14.62 2.60 -0.54
C MET A 123 15.75 3.52 -0.10
N VAL A 124 16.37 3.29 1.05
CA VAL A 124 17.51 4.12 1.51
C VAL A 124 18.73 3.99 0.59
N ARG A 125 19.03 2.79 0.07
CA ARG A 125 20.11 2.64 -0.94
C ARG A 125 19.81 3.44 -2.20
N PHE A 126 18.57 3.40 -2.66
CA PHE A 126 18.10 4.19 -3.80
C PHE A 126 18.20 5.69 -3.52
N LEU A 127 17.65 6.18 -2.41
CA LEU A 127 17.68 7.61 -2.08
C LEU A 127 19.12 8.14 -1.90
N ALA A 128 20.01 7.34 -1.28
CA ALA A 128 21.42 7.70 -1.15
C ALA A 128 22.16 7.74 -2.50
N TRP A 129 21.78 6.87 -3.44
CA TRP A 129 22.27 6.92 -4.82
C TRP A 129 21.72 8.13 -5.57
N LEU A 130 20.41 8.36 -5.50
CA LEU A 130 19.72 9.45 -6.19
C LEU A 130 20.22 10.82 -5.73
N ALA A 131 20.48 10.99 -4.43
CA ALA A 131 21.05 12.23 -3.89
C ALA A 131 22.42 12.59 -4.49
N LYS A 132 23.17 11.61 -5.03
CA LYS A 132 24.45 11.83 -5.71
C LYS A 132 24.26 12.06 -7.21
N THR A 133 23.27 11.43 -7.82
CA THR A 133 23.11 11.36 -9.28
C THR A 133 22.07 12.32 -9.86
N ALA A 134 21.02 12.67 -9.11
CA ALA A 134 20.01 13.62 -9.58
C ALA A 134 20.57 15.04 -9.80
N PRO A 135 21.45 15.60 -8.94
CA PRO A 135 22.06 16.91 -9.18
C PRO A 135 22.90 17.01 -10.47
N THR A 136 23.29 15.88 -11.08
CA THR A 136 24.08 15.89 -12.32
C THR A 136 23.22 15.99 -13.58
N GLY A 137 21.89 15.80 -13.45
CA GLY A 137 20.98 15.74 -14.59
C GLY A 137 21.09 14.48 -15.46
N ALA A 138 21.91 13.50 -15.05
CA ALA A 138 22.20 12.32 -15.86
C ALA A 138 21.12 11.21 -15.76
N GLN A 139 20.26 11.27 -14.75
CA GLN A 139 19.20 10.29 -14.57
C GLN A 139 17.93 10.71 -15.32
N THR A 140 17.15 9.70 -15.70
CA THR A 140 15.81 9.82 -16.25
C THR A 140 14.79 9.15 -15.33
N GLU A 141 13.51 9.41 -15.56
CA GLU A 141 12.41 8.76 -14.85
C GLU A 141 12.50 7.22 -14.89
N ILE A 142 12.75 6.65 -16.08
CA ILE A 142 12.93 5.19 -16.25
C ILE A 142 14.15 4.70 -15.46
N SER A 143 15.32 5.33 -15.64
CA SER A 143 16.54 4.84 -14.97
C SER A 143 16.44 4.92 -13.44
N ALA A 144 15.69 5.89 -12.90
CA ALA A 144 15.45 5.98 -11.46
C ALA A 144 14.52 4.85 -10.96
N ALA A 145 13.44 4.54 -11.70
CA ALA A 145 12.58 3.42 -11.40
C ALA A 145 13.35 2.08 -11.45
N GLU A 146 14.17 1.88 -12.50
CA GLU A 146 15.03 0.70 -12.65
C GLU A 146 16.06 0.58 -11.52
N ALA A 147 16.65 1.69 -11.08
CA ALA A 147 17.59 1.71 -9.96
C ALA A 147 16.93 1.29 -8.64
N LEU A 148 15.69 1.75 -8.38
CA LEU A 148 14.93 1.35 -7.20
C LEU A 148 14.53 -0.14 -7.26
N LEU A 149 14.05 -0.61 -8.41
CA LEU A 149 13.76 -2.03 -8.64
C LEU A 149 15.00 -2.89 -8.41
N ALA A 150 16.16 -2.48 -8.95
CA ALA A 150 17.42 -3.17 -8.75
C ALA A 150 17.89 -3.16 -7.28
N ALA A 151 17.53 -2.13 -6.51
CA ALA A 151 17.79 -2.10 -5.07
C ALA A 151 16.89 -3.11 -4.32
N ARG A 152 15.60 -3.20 -4.67
CA ARG A 152 14.65 -4.16 -4.09
C ARG A 152 14.96 -5.61 -4.45
N ALA A 153 15.43 -5.86 -5.68
CA ALA A 153 15.79 -7.20 -6.15
C ALA A 153 16.90 -7.88 -5.31
N ARG A 154 17.64 -7.11 -4.49
CA ARG A 154 18.67 -7.64 -3.57
C ARG A 154 18.10 -8.09 -2.24
N ALA A 155 16.85 -7.75 -1.93
CA ALA A 155 16.23 -8.10 -0.67
C ALA A 155 15.76 -9.55 -0.65
N GLU A 156 15.94 -10.20 0.49
CA GLU A 156 15.38 -11.54 0.74
C GLU A 156 13.85 -11.52 0.54
N HIS A 157 13.32 -12.65 0.07
CA HIS A 157 11.90 -12.86 -0.21
C HIS A 157 11.25 -11.97 -1.28
N PHE A 158 11.98 -11.05 -1.92
CA PHE A 158 11.43 -10.23 -3.01
C PHE A 158 10.93 -11.10 -4.18
N ARG A 159 9.78 -10.74 -4.76
CA ARG A 159 9.11 -11.47 -5.84
C ARG A 159 8.72 -10.60 -7.04
N GLY A 160 8.99 -9.30 -6.99
CA GLY A 160 8.63 -8.35 -8.03
C GLY A 160 7.98 -7.11 -7.44
N GLU A 161 7.65 -6.14 -8.29
CA GLU A 161 6.93 -4.95 -7.86
C GLU A 161 5.48 -5.30 -7.47
N SER A 162 4.89 -4.53 -6.56
CA SER A 162 3.47 -4.66 -6.20
C SER A 162 2.54 -3.89 -7.14
N PHE A 163 3.10 -2.98 -7.95
CA PHE A 163 2.48 -2.25 -9.06
C PHE A 163 3.60 -1.57 -9.89
N PRO A 164 3.33 -1.11 -11.13
CA PRO A 164 4.33 -0.36 -11.90
C PRO A 164 4.70 0.94 -11.19
N ALA A 165 5.99 1.16 -10.91
CA ALA A 165 6.44 2.38 -10.25
C ALA A 165 6.05 3.65 -11.02
N ILE A 166 5.51 4.63 -10.29
CA ILE A 166 5.26 5.98 -10.78
C ILE A 166 6.51 6.81 -10.49
N SER A 167 7.29 7.08 -11.52
CA SER A 167 8.51 7.88 -11.45
C SER A 167 8.30 9.17 -12.24
N GLY A 168 7.95 10.27 -11.56
CA GLY A 168 7.57 11.53 -12.17
C GLY A 168 8.48 12.69 -11.76
N ALA A 169 9.18 13.28 -12.73
CA ALA A 169 10.04 14.45 -12.53
C ALA A 169 9.32 15.74 -12.94
N GLY A 170 9.43 16.78 -12.11
CA GLY A 170 8.78 18.06 -12.34
C GLY A 170 7.30 17.88 -12.66
N GLU A 171 6.89 18.40 -13.82
CA GLU A 171 5.50 18.43 -14.28
C GLU A 171 4.83 17.05 -14.36
N HIS A 172 5.60 15.98 -14.59
CA HIS A 172 5.05 14.63 -14.64
C HIS A 172 4.62 14.12 -13.26
N GLY A 173 5.26 14.60 -12.19
CA GLY A 173 4.84 14.29 -10.82
C GLY A 173 3.43 14.79 -10.50
N ALA A 174 2.92 15.80 -11.22
CA ALA A 174 1.57 16.34 -11.05
C ALA A 174 0.47 15.43 -11.63
N ILE A 175 0.83 14.40 -12.40
CA ILE A 175 -0.12 13.47 -13.00
C ILE A 175 -0.25 12.26 -12.05
N ILE A 176 -1.36 12.19 -11.30
CA ILE A 176 -1.57 11.23 -10.19
C ILE A 176 -1.26 9.78 -10.60
N HIS A 177 -1.78 9.36 -11.77
CA HIS A 177 -1.58 8.02 -12.33
C HIS A 177 -0.56 8.01 -13.48
N TYR A 178 0.50 8.82 -13.38
CA TYR A 178 1.55 8.86 -14.40
C TYR A 178 2.18 7.48 -14.60
N ARG A 179 2.43 7.12 -15.85
CA ARG A 179 3.20 5.94 -16.23
C ARG A 179 4.21 6.37 -17.27
N VAL A 180 5.48 6.35 -16.89
CA VAL A 180 6.55 6.68 -17.82
C VAL A 180 6.60 5.66 -18.95
N THR A 181 6.77 6.14 -20.17
CA THR A 181 7.04 5.33 -21.37
C THR A 181 8.36 5.76 -21.98
N PRO A 182 8.98 4.99 -22.89
CA PRO A 182 10.17 5.44 -23.61
C PRO A 182 9.99 6.80 -24.32
N GLN A 183 8.76 7.13 -24.72
CA GLN A 183 8.42 8.40 -25.38
C GLN A 183 8.25 9.55 -24.41
N SER A 184 7.74 9.29 -23.19
CA SER A 184 7.57 10.31 -22.15
C SER A 184 8.74 10.40 -21.18
N ASN A 185 9.75 9.53 -21.30
CA ASN A 185 10.88 9.43 -20.38
C ASN A 185 11.69 10.72 -20.36
N ARG A 186 11.51 11.52 -19.31
CA ARG A 186 12.18 12.80 -19.14
C ARG A 186 13.45 12.65 -18.29
N ALA A 187 14.44 13.50 -18.55
CA ALA A 187 15.56 13.68 -17.64
C ALA A 187 15.08 14.28 -16.30
N ILE A 188 15.65 13.80 -15.20
CA ILE A 188 15.51 14.38 -13.87
C ILE A 188 16.52 15.52 -13.77
N LYS A 189 16.04 16.75 -13.82
CA LYS A 189 16.84 17.98 -13.77
C LYS A 189 17.31 18.26 -12.34
N PRO A 190 18.44 18.98 -12.19
CA PRO A 190 18.78 19.60 -10.93
C PRO A 190 17.70 20.61 -10.49
N ASP A 191 17.58 20.82 -9.19
CA ASP A 191 16.69 21.80 -8.56
C ASP A 191 15.22 21.70 -8.98
N GLU A 192 14.69 20.48 -9.02
CA GLU A 192 13.27 20.22 -9.22
C GLU A 192 12.71 19.18 -8.24
N VAL A 193 11.38 19.08 -8.23
CA VAL A 193 10.68 18.05 -7.45
C VAL A 193 10.66 16.75 -8.23
N TYR A 194 11.02 15.66 -7.56
CA TYR A 194 10.88 14.30 -8.09
C TYR A 194 10.00 13.47 -7.16
N LEU A 195 8.99 12.82 -7.73
CA LEU A 195 8.07 11.92 -7.03
C LEU A 195 8.34 10.49 -7.49
N ILE A 196 8.53 9.59 -6.54
CA ILE A 196 8.59 8.14 -6.79
C ILE A 196 7.60 7.44 -5.88
N ASP A 197 6.63 6.78 -6.50
CA ASP A 197 5.68 5.88 -5.85
C ASP A 197 5.87 4.47 -6.39
N SER A 198 6.03 3.52 -5.48
CA SER A 198 6.48 2.20 -5.82
C SER A 198 6.31 1.23 -4.65
N GLY A 199 6.25 -0.06 -4.93
CA GLY A 199 6.23 -1.07 -3.89
C GLY A 199 6.76 -2.41 -4.37
N GLY A 200 6.97 -3.31 -3.42
CA GLY A 200 7.44 -4.67 -3.65
C GLY A 200 6.48 -5.72 -3.09
N GLN A 201 6.39 -6.85 -3.80
CA GLN A 201 5.87 -8.10 -3.29
C GLN A 201 7.01 -8.89 -2.63
N TYR A 202 6.79 -9.30 -1.40
CA TYR A 202 7.64 -10.20 -0.65
C TYR A 202 6.81 -11.42 -0.25
N LEU A 203 7.43 -12.61 -0.12
CA LEU A 203 6.70 -13.83 0.29
C LEU A 203 5.85 -13.65 1.55
N ASP A 204 6.25 -12.71 2.41
CA ASP A 204 5.66 -12.45 3.72
C ASP A 204 4.99 -11.07 3.84
N GLY A 205 4.85 -10.31 2.74
CA GLY A 205 4.17 -9.02 2.78
C GLY A 205 4.10 -8.29 1.45
N THR A 206 3.20 -7.32 1.37
CA THR A 206 3.11 -6.37 0.25
C THR A 206 3.42 -4.97 0.79
N THR A 207 4.19 -4.20 0.03
CA THR A 207 4.59 -2.84 0.41
C THR A 207 4.06 -1.83 -0.61
N ASP A 208 3.85 -0.62 -0.12
CA ASP A 208 3.46 0.56 -0.89
C ASP A 208 4.10 1.80 -0.25
N ILE A 209 4.76 2.63 -1.05
CA ILE A 209 5.51 3.77 -0.56
C ILE A 209 5.74 4.80 -1.67
N THR A 210 5.24 6.01 -1.39
CA THR A 210 5.61 7.23 -2.10
C THR A 210 6.56 8.12 -1.30
N ARG A 211 7.60 8.64 -1.96
CA ARG A 211 8.40 9.78 -1.49
C ARG A 211 8.48 10.87 -2.54
N THR A 212 8.41 12.11 -2.06
CA THR A 212 8.73 13.32 -2.82
C THR A 212 10.08 13.84 -2.37
N ILE A 213 10.95 14.14 -3.33
CA ILE A 213 12.37 14.42 -3.15
C ILE A 213 12.72 15.71 -3.88
N TRP A 214 13.60 16.51 -3.28
CA TRP A 214 14.24 17.63 -3.95
C TRP A 214 15.55 17.18 -4.60
N THR A 215 15.71 17.40 -5.90
CA THR A 215 16.87 16.87 -6.63
C THR A 215 18.17 17.64 -6.36
N GLY A 216 18.09 18.90 -5.89
CA GLY A 216 19.25 19.73 -5.56
C GLY A 216 20.12 20.11 -6.76
N PRO A 217 21.24 20.82 -6.55
CA PRO A 217 21.91 21.06 -5.27
C PRO A 217 21.50 22.36 -4.53
N GLY A 218 20.78 23.27 -5.19
CA GLY A 218 20.26 24.50 -4.59
C GLY A 218 19.16 24.25 -3.56
N PRO A 219 18.72 25.30 -2.83
CA PRO A 219 17.62 25.18 -1.88
C PRO A 219 16.27 25.04 -2.61
N ALA A 220 15.36 24.24 -2.05
CA ALA A 220 13.99 24.16 -2.53
C ALA A 220 13.24 25.50 -2.36
N PRO A 221 12.45 25.95 -3.34
CA PRO A 221 11.64 27.17 -3.22
C PRO A 221 10.66 27.09 -2.05
N ASP A 222 10.42 28.22 -1.36
CA ASP A 222 9.56 28.26 -0.18
C ASP A 222 8.12 27.80 -0.47
N ALA A 223 7.58 28.09 -1.66
CA ALA A 223 6.26 27.59 -2.07
C ALA A 223 6.20 26.06 -2.15
N VAL A 224 7.25 25.41 -2.65
CA VAL A 224 7.35 23.94 -2.69
C VAL A 224 7.42 23.39 -1.26
N ARG A 225 8.27 24.00 -0.42
CA ARG A 225 8.43 23.61 0.98
C ARG A 225 7.12 23.75 1.76
N GLU A 226 6.37 24.81 1.51
CA GLU A 226 5.05 25.01 2.10
C GLU A 226 4.08 23.90 1.70
N HIS A 227 3.94 23.61 0.40
CA HIS A 227 3.04 22.54 -0.07
C HIS A 227 3.43 21.17 0.51
N VAL A 228 4.71 20.80 0.48
CA VAL A 228 5.18 19.52 1.03
C VAL A 228 4.93 19.45 2.53
N THR A 229 5.17 20.53 3.26
CA THR A 229 4.94 20.54 4.70
C THR A 229 3.47 20.42 5.08
N ARG A 230 2.55 20.99 4.28
CA ARG A 230 1.10 20.83 4.49
C ARG A 230 0.66 19.38 4.24
N VAL A 231 1.15 18.74 3.17
CA VAL A 231 0.93 17.32 2.91
C VAL A 231 1.48 16.48 4.08
N LEU A 232 2.71 16.77 4.54
CA LEU A 232 3.32 16.08 5.66
C LEU A 232 2.55 16.29 6.97
N ALA A 233 2.03 17.48 7.23
CA ALA A 233 1.21 17.75 8.40
C ALA A 233 -0.05 16.88 8.43
N GLY A 234 -0.72 16.71 7.28
CA GLY A 234 -1.83 15.79 7.10
C GLY A 234 -1.44 14.32 7.34
N HIS A 235 -0.32 13.90 6.75
CA HIS A 235 0.22 12.54 6.94
C HIS A 235 0.47 12.24 8.43
N ILE A 236 1.13 13.17 9.13
CA ILE A 236 1.46 13.04 10.55
C ILE A 236 0.20 13.07 11.41
N ALA A 237 -0.80 13.89 11.06
CA ALA A 237 -2.07 13.96 11.79
C ALA A 237 -2.79 12.60 11.81
N LEU A 238 -2.80 11.88 10.68
CA LEU A 238 -3.30 10.50 10.65
C LEU A 238 -2.39 9.53 11.40
N ALA A 239 -1.08 9.55 11.14
CA ALA A 239 -0.14 8.60 11.73
C ALA A 239 -0.12 8.64 13.28
N ARG A 240 -0.46 9.79 13.88
CA ARG A 240 -0.53 9.99 15.33
C ARG A 240 -1.90 9.73 15.95
N MET A 241 -2.90 9.45 15.14
CA MET A 241 -4.28 9.43 15.61
C MET A 241 -4.52 8.31 16.62
N ILE A 242 -5.27 8.65 17.67
CA ILE A 242 -5.87 7.72 18.62
C ILE A 242 -7.37 7.95 18.58
N PHE A 243 -8.15 6.90 18.34
CA PHE A 243 -9.58 7.01 18.05
C PHE A 243 -10.36 5.85 18.66
N PRO A 244 -11.65 6.03 19.01
CA PRO A 244 -12.44 4.93 19.57
C PRO A 244 -12.72 3.85 18.52
N GLU A 245 -12.95 2.61 18.95
CA GLU A 245 -13.49 1.57 18.06
C GLU A 245 -14.82 2.00 17.42
N GLY A 246 -15.08 1.50 16.20
CA GLY A 246 -16.30 1.83 15.43
C GLY A 246 -16.13 2.97 14.42
N ILE A 247 -14.97 3.63 14.40
CA ILE A 247 -14.67 4.68 13.43
C ILE A 247 -14.29 4.07 12.07
N ALA A 248 -15.05 4.43 11.03
CA ALA A 248 -14.71 4.18 9.63
C ALA A 248 -13.71 5.20 9.07
N GLY A 249 -13.00 4.84 7.99
CA GLY A 249 -11.96 5.70 7.40
C GLY A 249 -12.46 7.05 6.88
N ALA A 250 -13.72 7.13 6.44
CA ALA A 250 -14.33 8.40 6.00
C ALA A 250 -14.43 9.46 7.11
N HIS A 251 -14.50 9.05 8.39
CA HIS A 251 -14.54 9.99 9.51
C HIS A 251 -13.18 10.66 9.77
N ILE A 252 -12.08 10.03 9.33
CA ILE A 252 -10.72 10.48 9.64
C ILE A 252 -9.98 11.04 8.42
N ASP A 253 -10.48 10.82 7.20
CA ASP A 253 -9.92 11.35 5.95
C ASP A 253 -9.66 12.87 5.98
N ALA A 254 -10.59 13.65 6.56
CA ALA A 254 -10.45 15.11 6.67
C ALA A 254 -9.23 15.57 7.48
N PHE A 255 -8.70 14.74 8.39
CA PHE A 255 -7.50 15.09 9.18
C PHE A 255 -6.24 15.14 8.32
N ALA A 256 -6.18 14.35 7.24
CA ALA A 256 -5.08 14.41 6.29
C ALA A 256 -5.17 15.61 5.34
N ARG A 257 -6.37 16.18 5.17
CA ARG A 257 -6.63 17.30 4.26
C ARG A 257 -6.60 18.66 4.94
N ALA A 258 -6.85 18.71 6.24
CA ALA A 258 -7.09 19.95 6.98
C ALA A 258 -6.00 21.02 6.77
N ALA A 259 -4.72 20.62 6.75
CA ALA A 259 -3.60 21.54 6.54
C ALA A 259 -3.53 22.12 5.11
N LEU A 260 -3.98 21.35 4.10
CA LEU A 260 -4.11 21.81 2.72
C LEU A 260 -5.33 22.73 2.55
N TRP A 261 -6.47 22.36 3.13
CA TRP A 261 -7.69 23.15 3.06
C TRP A 261 -7.53 24.55 3.67
N GLN A 262 -6.72 24.70 4.72
CA GLN A 262 -6.37 26.01 5.30
C GLN A 262 -5.65 26.96 4.31
N ALA A 263 -5.07 26.43 3.23
CA ALA A 263 -4.46 27.19 2.15
C ALA A 263 -5.27 27.15 0.84
N GLY A 264 -6.50 26.62 0.87
CA GLY A 264 -7.32 26.47 -0.34
C GLY A 264 -6.82 25.39 -1.31
N LEU A 265 -6.05 24.40 -0.82
CA LEU A 265 -5.50 23.30 -1.59
C LEU A 265 -6.23 21.97 -1.26
N ASP A 266 -6.23 20.99 -2.17
CA ASP A 266 -6.78 19.64 -1.95
C ASP A 266 -6.10 18.62 -2.90
N TYR A 267 -6.51 17.35 -2.84
CA TYR A 267 -6.11 16.27 -3.74
C TYR A 267 -7.28 15.35 -4.14
N ASP A 268 -7.31 14.92 -5.41
CA ASP A 268 -8.44 14.22 -6.04
C ASP A 268 -8.39 12.69 -5.94
N HIS A 269 -7.85 12.15 -4.83
CA HIS A 269 -7.86 10.72 -4.54
C HIS A 269 -8.18 10.44 -3.07
N GLY A 270 -8.40 9.17 -2.72
CA GLY A 270 -8.55 8.74 -1.32
C GLY A 270 -7.24 8.94 -0.55
N THR A 271 -7.32 9.11 0.76
CA THR A 271 -6.15 9.24 1.64
C THR A 271 -5.48 7.90 1.94
N GLY A 272 -6.19 6.79 1.74
CA GLY A 272 -5.60 5.47 1.79
C GLY A 272 -6.55 4.33 1.49
N HIS A 273 -5.98 3.17 1.25
CA HIS A 273 -6.64 1.90 0.95
C HIS A 273 -6.07 0.78 1.81
N GLY A 274 -6.79 -0.33 1.98
CA GLY A 274 -6.21 -1.51 2.62
C GLY A 274 -5.13 -2.15 1.74
N VAL A 275 -4.23 -2.92 2.36
CA VAL A 275 -3.14 -3.63 1.68
C VAL A 275 -3.14 -5.10 2.09
N GLY A 276 -2.99 -6.01 1.12
CA GLY A 276 -2.95 -7.45 1.36
C GLY A 276 -1.64 -7.99 1.93
N SER A 277 -1.67 -9.23 2.41
CA SER A 277 -0.47 -9.96 2.87
C SER A 277 0.06 -10.85 1.73
N TYR A 278 1.12 -10.37 1.04
CA TYR A 278 1.62 -10.95 -0.21
C TYR A 278 0.45 -11.17 -1.20
N LEU A 279 -0.32 -10.11 -1.46
CA LEU A 279 -1.57 -10.10 -2.23
C LEU A 279 -1.73 -8.74 -2.93
N SER A 280 -2.96 -8.34 -3.27
CA SER A 280 -3.24 -7.04 -3.88
C SER A 280 -2.72 -5.90 -3.01
N VAL A 281 -2.03 -4.94 -3.64
CA VAL A 281 -1.63 -3.69 -2.98
C VAL A 281 -2.84 -2.83 -2.64
N HIS A 282 -3.89 -2.88 -3.48
CA HIS A 282 -5.19 -2.28 -3.20
C HIS A 282 -6.18 -3.37 -2.73
N GLU A 283 -6.41 -3.48 -1.43
CA GLU A 283 -7.29 -4.48 -0.83
C GLU A 283 -8.41 -3.83 0.00
N GLY A 284 -9.66 -4.20 -0.29
CA GLY A 284 -10.81 -3.85 0.53
C GLY A 284 -10.99 -4.77 1.76
N PRO A 285 -12.01 -4.54 2.59
CA PRO A 285 -13.09 -3.58 2.39
C PRO A 285 -12.80 -2.19 2.99
N ALA A 286 -11.77 -2.08 3.83
CA ALA A 286 -11.42 -0.83 4.51
C ALA A 286 -10.67 0.14 3.58
N SER A 287 -10.92 1.44 3.76
CA SER A 287 -10.23 2.54 3.07
C SER A 287 -10.39 3.82 3.86
N ILE A 288 -9.44 4.75 3.75
CA ILE A 288 -9.53 6.12 4.26
C ILE A 288 -9.82 7.02 3.05
N SER A 289 -11.09 7.38 2.87
CA SER A 289 -11.52 8.16 1.72
C SER A 289 -12.80 8.93 2.03
N ARG A 290 -13.00 10.06 1.35
CA ARG A 290 -14.28 10.79 1.32
C ARG A 290 -15.44 9.92 0.84
N ALA A 291 -15.16 8.90 0.01
CA ALA A 291 -16.14 7.89 -0.38
C ALA A 291 -16.54 7.09 0.87
N ALA A 292 -17.66 7.48 1.49
CA ALA A 292 -18.12 6.94 2.75
C ALA A 292 -18.53 5.46 2.62
N LYS A 293 -17.64 4.56 3.04
CA LYS A 293 -17.94 3.13 3.22
C LYS A 293 -18.22 2.86 4.70
N PRO A 294 -19.29 2.13 5.06
CA PRO A 294 -19.64 1.83 6.44
C PRO A 294 -18.79 0.68 7.01
N VAL A 295 -17.47 0.71 6.79
CA VAL A 295 -16.52 -0.29 7.26
C VAL A 295 -15.67 0.34 8.36
N ALA A 296 -15.93 -0.05 9.61
CA ALA A 296 -15.13 0.39 10.75
C ALA A 296 -13.70 -0.14 10.64
N LEU A 297 -12.72 0.70 10.97
CA LEU A 297 -11.34 0.28 11.12
C LEU A 297 -11.21 -0.62 12.35
N GLN A 298 -10.43 -1.70 12.22
CA GLN A 298 -10.25 -2.71 13.27
C GLN A 298 -8.78 -3.09 13.38
N ALA A 299 -8.37 -3.52 14.57
CA ALA A 299 -7.01 -3.98 14.81
C ALA A 299 -6.62 -5.11 13.84
N GLY A 300 -5.39 -5.05 13.32
CA GLY A 300 -4.91 -5.98 12.29
C GLY A 300 -5.09 -5.48 10.85
N MET A 301 -5.89 -4.43 10.61
CA MET A 301 -5.95 -3.81 9.28
C MET A 301 -4.64 -3.10 8.95
N ILE A 302 -4.12 -3.33 7.74
CA ILE A 302 -3.02 -2.55 7.16
C ILE A 302 -3.62 -1.64 6.10
N LEU A 303 -3.34 -0.33 6.18
CA LEU A 303 -3.82 0.69 5.25
C LEU A 303 -2.68 1.60 4.79
N SER A 304 -2.76 2.18 3.59
CA SER A 304 -1.94 3.32 3.22
C SER A 304 -2.40 4.60 3.95
N ASN A 305 -1.46 5.52 4.12
CA ASN A 305 -1.65 6.91 4.58
C ASN A 305 -0.85 7.79 3.64
N GLU A 306 -1.51 8.31 2.61
CA GLU A 306 -0.89 8.83 1.39
C GLU A 306 -1.49 10.19 0.94
N PRO A 307 -1.60 11.22 1.79
CA PRO A 307 -2.04 12.53 1.31
C PRO A 307 -1.10 13.06 0.23
N GLY A 308 -1.63 13.92 -0.63
CA GLY A 308 -0.88 14.52 -1.72
C GLY A 308 -1.31 15.94 -2.06
N PHE A 309 -0.63 16.53 -3.04
CA PHE A 309 -0.98 17.78 -3.69
C PHE A 309 -0.34 17.80 -5.07
N TYR A 310 -1.09 18.22 -6.09
CA TYR A 310 -0.64 18.18 -7.47
C TYR A 310 -0.89 19.52 -8.13
N LEU A 311 0.18 20.17 -8.62
CA LEU A 311 0.13 21.44 -9.32
C LEU A 311 0.38 21.18 -10.82
N PRO A 312 -0.68 21.17 -11.66
CA PRO A 312 -0.56 20.84 -13.07
C PRO A 312 0.49 21.69 -13.79
N GLY A 313 1.33 21.04 -14.59
CA GLY A 313 2.41 21.69 -15.33
C GLY A 313 3.63 22.10 -14.49
N ALA A 314 3.65 21.80 -13.19
CA ALA A 314 4.75 22.16 -12.30
C ALA A 314 5.33 20.97 -11.53
N TYR A 315 4.60 20.40 -10.57
CA TYR A 315 5.06 19.28 -9.74
C TYR A 315 3.91 18.62 -8.98
N GLY A 316 4.14 17.39 -8.52
CA GLY A 316 3.26 16.72 -7.57
C GLY A 316 4.00 16.24 -6.34
N ILE A 317 3.24 16.08 -5.27
CA ILE A 317 3.67 15.70 -3.95
C ILE A 317 2.74 14.59 -3.49
N ARG A 318 3.30 13.50 -3.00
CA ARG A 318 2.57 12.48 -2.25
C ARG A 318 3.53 11.88 -1.23
N LEU A 319 3.05 11.77 0.01
CA LEU A 319 3.84 11.26 1.12
C LEU A 319 3.12 10.08 1.74
N GLU A 320 3.65 8.89 1.50
CA GLU A 320 2.92 7.67 1.79
C GLU A 320 3.68 6.72 2.68
N ASN A 321 2.98 6.18 3.67
CA ASN A 321 3.41 5.04 4.46
C ASN A 321 2.24 4.08 4.63
N LEU A 322 2.53 2.79 4.76
CA LEU A 322 1.60 1.83 5.31
C LEU A 322 1.57 1.92 6.83
N VAL A 323 0.37 1.82 7.38
CA VAL A 323 0.08 1.83 8.81
C VAL A 323 -0.74 0.61 9.20
N LEU A 324 -0.42 0.02 10.35
CA LEU A 324 -1.16 -1.07 10.98
C LEU A 324 -2.06 -0.50 12.08
N VAL A 325 -3.35 -0.81 12.03
CA VAL A 325 -4.29 -0.49 13.11
C VAL A 325 -4.03 -1.42 14.30
N GLN A 326 -3.90 -0.84 15.48
CA GLN A 326 -3.64 -1.55 16.74
C GLN A 326 -4.51 -1.04 17.88
N PRO A 327 -4.73 -1.84 18.93
CA PRO A 327 -5.26 -1.33 20.19
C PRO A 327 -4.41 -0.19 20.74
N ALA A 328 -5.08 0.84 21.24
CA ALA A 328 -4.49 1.86 22.09
C ALA A 328 -4.92 1.59 23.54
N GLU A 329 -3.94 1.32 24.40
CA GLU A 329 -4.22 0.93 25.78
C GLU A 329 -4.45 2.15 26.66
N PHE A 330 -5.63 2.19 27.28
CA PHE A 330 -5.99 3.18 28.30
C PHE A 330 -6.56 2.43 29.51
N PRO A 331 -5.73 2.03 30.49
CA PRO A 331 -6.16 1.19 31.62
C PRO A 331 -7.35 1.75 32.40
N ALA A 332 -7.48 3.08 32.46
CA ALA A 332 -8.56 3.77 33.17
C ALA A 332 -9.87 3.89 32.38
N GLN A 333 -9.92 3.50 31.10
CA GLN A 333 -11.06 3.72 30.22
C GLN A 333 -11.80 2.41 29.91
N LYS A 334 -13.13 2.42 30.03
CA LYS A 334 -13.97 1.28 29.62
C LYS A 334 -14.12 1.17 28.10
N ARG A 335 -14.06 2.30 27.40
CA ARG A 335 -14.15 2.35 25.93
C ARG A 335 -12.82 1.93 25.34
N LYS A 336 -12.86 1.04 24.34
CA LYS A 336 -11.69 0.63 23.58
C LYS A 336 -11.30 1.68 22.55
N PHE A 337 -10.01 1.88 22.40
CA PHE A 337 -9.43 2.79 21.43
C PHE A 337 -8.43 2.03 20.55
N LEU A 338 -8.20 2.61 19.38
CA LEU A 338 -7.27 2.18 18.38
C LEU A 338 -6.25 3.29 18.11
N ARG A 339 -5.10 2.92 17.57
CA ARG A 339 -4.04 3.79 17.06
C ARG A 339 -3.41 3.19 15.81
N PHE A 340 -2.57 3.95 15.15
CA PHE A 340 -1.75 3.47 14.05
C PHE A 340 -0.31 3.17 14.50
N GLU A 341 0.26 2.07 14.00
CA GLU A 341 1.70 1.81 13.94
C GLU A 341 2.17 2.04 12.50
N THR A 342 3.15 2.92 12.27
CA THR A 342 3.76 3.08 10.94
C THR A 342 4.65 1.89 10.61
N LEU A 343 4.36 1.17 9.53
CA LEU A 343 5.15 0.03 9.04
C LEU A 343 6.30 0.49 8.14
N THR A 344 6.02 1.41 7.22
CA THR A 344 7.02 1.91 6.25
C THR A 344 8.19 2.62 6.93
N LEU A 345 9.41 2.31 6.48
CA LEU A 345 10.65 2.86 7.00
C LEU A 345 11.45 3.54 5.88
N ALA A 346 11.26 4.85 5.72
CA ALA A 346 12.12 5.68 4.88
C ALA A 346 12.03 7.14 5.32
N PRO A 347 13.14 7.91 5.30
CA PRO A 347 13.11 9.30 5.72
C PRO A 347 12.18 10.12 4.81
N PHE A 348 11.66 11.22 5.36
CA PHE A 348 11.04 12.29 4.59
C PHE A 348 12.14 13.30 4.24
N ASP A 349 12.10 13.87 3.05
CA ASP A 349 13.15 14.77 2.60
C ASP A 349 13.16 16.07 3.41
N ARG A 350 14.22 16.26 4.20
CA ARG A 350 14.42 17.42 5.08
C ARG A 350 14.56 18.73 4.30
N ALA A 351 15.02 18.69 3.05
CA ALA A 351 15.14 19.89 2.22
C ALA A 351 13.77 20.51 1.87
N LEU A 352 12.72 19.68 1.87
CA LEU A 352 11.36 20.09 1.54
C LEU A 352 10.51 20.50 2.76
N ILE A 353 11.06 20.42 3.97
CA ILE A 353 10.29 20.66 5.19
C ILE A 353 10.52 22.10 5.68
N ASN A 354 9.43 22.80 6.00
CA ASN A 354 9.40 24.06 6.72
C ASN A 354 8.93 23.83 8.17
N PRO A 355 9.83 23.70 9.14
CA PRO A 355 9.46 23.32 10.51
C PRO A 355 8.49 24.30 11.18
N ALA A 356 8.48 25.57 10.76
CA ALA A 356 7.59 26.59 11.29
C ALA A 356 6.10 26.33 10.99
N LEU A 357 5.79 25.49 10.00
CA LEU A 357 4.42 25.08 9.66
C LEU A 357 3.97 23.81 10.40
N LEU A 358 4.85 23.18 11.18
CA LEU A 358 4.52 22.00 11.97
C LEU A 358 4.25 22.39 13.42
N THR A 359 3.22 21.77 14.01
CA THR A 359 3.03 21.85 15.47
C THR A 359 4.18 21.14 16.19
N ALA A 360 4.51 21.55 17.41
CA ALA A 360 5.55 20.89 18.20
C ALA A 360 5.36 19.36 18.30
N PRO A 361 4.14 18.84 18.58
CA PRO A 361 3.91 17.39 18.60
C PRO A 361 4.08 16.70 17.23
N ALA A 362 3.85 17.40 16.12
CA ALA A 362 4.11 16.86 14.78
C ALA A 362 5.62 16.79 14.50
N LEU A 363 6.38 17.82 14.90
CA LEU A 363 7.83 17.84 14.79
C LEU A 363 8.49 16.77 15.67
N ASP A 364 7.99 16.57 16.90
CA ASP A 364 8.45 15.51 17.79
C ASP A 364 8.23 14.12 17.19
N TRP A 365 7.05 13.88 16.59
CA TRP A 365 6.77 12.63 15.90
C TRP A 365 7.70 12.42 14.71
N LEU A 366 7.95 13.47 13.90
CA LEU A 366 8.83 13.38 12.74
C LEU A 366 10.27 13.03 13.15
N ASN A 367 10.78 13.69 14.18
CA ASN A 367 12.11 13.43 14.74
C ASN A 367 12.20 12.01 15.34
N ALA A 368 11.18 11.56 16.07
CA ALA A 368 11.13 10.19 16.60
C ALA A 368 11.04 9.13 15.49
N TYR A 369 10.25 9.39 14.45
CA TYR A 369 10.12 8.54 13.28
C TYR A 369 11.46 8.43 12.53
N HIS A 370 12.14 9.56 12.26
CA HIS A 370 13.46 9.55 11.62
C HIS A 370 14.52 8.81 12.46
N ALA A 371 14.53 9.01 13.78
CA ALA A 371 15.42 8.27 14.68
C ALA A 371 15.17 6.75 14.63
N ARG A 372 13.91 6.33 14.59
CA ARG A 372 13.51 4.93 14.41
C ARG A 372 13.97 4.37 13.06
N VAL A 373 13.73 5.09 11.97
CA VAL A 373 14.19 4.71 10.62
C VAL A 373 15.70 4.49 10.59
N TYR A 374 16.48 5.38 11.21
CA TYR A 374 17.92 5.18 11.33
C TYR A 374 18.27 3.92 12.12
N ALA A 375 17.70 3.76 13.33
CA ALA A 375 18.01 2.65 14.21
C ALA A 375 17.70 1.28 13.58
N GLU A 376 16.58 1.16 12.87
CA GLU A 376 16.13 -0.10 12.28
C GLU A 376 16.83 -0.45 10.96
N LEU A 377 17.29 0.54 10.18
CA LEU A 377 17.86 0.30 8.85
C LEU A 377 19.38 0.40 8.81
N ALA A 378 20.01 1.25 9.61
CA ALA A 378 21.46 1.47 9.59
C ALA A 378 22.29 0.16 9.69
N PRO A 379 21.93 -0.84 10.51
CA PRO A 379 22.65 -2.11 10.58
C PRO A 379 22.67 -2.91 9.27
N HIS A 380 21.67 -2.70 8.40
CA HIS A 380 21.48 -3.44 7.16
C HIS A 380 22.05 -2.72 5.92
N LEU A 381 22.67 -1.54 6.11
CA LEU A 381 23.13 -0.68 5.03
C LEU A 381 24.66 -0.67 4.90
N PRO A 382 25.19 -0.56 3.66
CA PRO A 382 26.61 -0.28 3.46
C PRO A 382 26.97 1.09 4.03
N ALA A 383 28.28 1.33 4.25
CA ALA A 383 28.77 2.50 4.95
C ALA A 383 28.34 3.83 4.32
N ASP A 384 28.30 3.91 2.98
CA ASP A 384 27.93 5.11 2.25
C ASP A 384 26.43 5.44 2.40
N ALA A 385 25.55 4.46 2.19
CA ALA A 385 24.11 4.63 2.39
C ALA A 385 23.75 4.89 3.86
N ARG A 386 24.48 4.28 4.80
CA ARG A 386 24.33 4.52 6.24
C ARG A 386 24.73 5.94 6.63
N GLY A 387 25.83 6.45 6.07
CA GLY A 387 26.28 7.83 6.27
C GLY A 387 25.27 8.84 5.73
N TRP A 388 24.72 8.59 4.53
CA TRP A 388 23.62 9.38 3.98
C TRP A 388 22.38 9.33 4.87
N LEU A 389 21.98 8.13 5.34
CA LEU A 389 20.79 7.98 6.19
C LEU A 389 20.92 8.76 7.50
N ALA A 390 22.10 8.76 8.13
CA ALA A 390 22.36 9.55 9.34
C ALA A 390 22.07 11.04 9.14
N GLN A 391 22.43 11.59 7.98
CA GLN A 391 22.17 12.98 7.63
C GLN A 391 20.69 13.19 7.28
N ALA A 392 20.08 12.29 6.51
CA ALA A 392 18.68 12.35 6.11
C ALA A 392 17.69 12.18 7.28
N THR A 393 18.15 11.65 8.42
CA THR A 393 17.34 11.41 9.63
C THR A 393 17.79 12.25 10.83
N ALA A 394 18.72 13.20 10.63
CA ALA A 394 19.14 14.08 11.72
C ALA A 394 17.97 14.95 12.18
N LYS A 395 17.95 15.25 13.49
CA LYS A 395 16.91 16.04 14.13
C LYS A 395 16.72 17.38 13.39
N ILE A 396 15.46 17.74 13.15
CA ILE A 396 15.01 19.01 12.56
C ILE A 396 14.72 20.01 13.67
#